data_AF-A0A7C6QUM4-F1
#
_entry.id   AF-A0A7C6QUM4-F1
#
_cell.length_a   1.000
_cell.length_b   1.000
_cell.length_c   1.000
_cell.angle_alpha   90.00
_cell.angle_beta   90.00
_cell.angle_gamma   90.00
#
_symmetry.space_group_name_H-M   'P 1'
#
loop_
_entity.id
_entity.type
_entity.pdbx_description
1 polymer ?
#
loop_
_entity_poly.entity_id
_entity_poly.type
_entity_poly.pdbx_seq_one_letter_code
_entity_poly.pdbx_strand_id
1 'polypeptide(L)'
;MNRNDKNTKINNVQIKSTKLSIGEKTKNKDIINTNISSIIIPAIILVLTFILFIPSNVYARHGDSGFEGGISSGEVEGVTTMDYKEVCFITGQPIEFEGTLIIRKTTRNNIINTTYTYNLKNEKLGATLNRTAIYNTKLVEKSNGQVSEETTLSRTPSEVIRINNITYTLRSNDFSYACIVDSQPSIQYRAGNILSKKVYQVISGTNTGTVTCEIVGDTYAYENSWGSTEAMMLEYIINSRVSNGQSYDEWTGTASISLSTSSIKENRFQENEPDEISFRGGYVESSYNSSVLEYTCDLPEFDSQGRSTHNIKTTKGSLEIETFPSAVRLPVPDINHLRGHWAEEEIKELFSIEIFNSKNAKAFNPEDYITRAEFISAVTRASRQDVSDSSENKRNTVRTTSNNRKRKEEEIVSPFSDVAVDNPYFEDIKNALERKIIPESTDGLFYPEEGVTLSEALVILVRSLGLESLAPNPNAVTAFKDNDLIPEEARSFVYVAHRIGLVHGDDGGYLKPNEKLTKGRTAALIKRYIDYMRSGIRKDYRERILLF
;
A
#
# COMPACT_ATOMS: atom_id res chain seq x y z
N MET A 1 67.97 -7.53 35.21
CA MET A 1 68.99 -8.31 34.45
C MET A 1 68.55 -8.30 32.99
N ASN A 2 69.34 -7.93 31.98
CA ASN A 2 70.65 -7.26 31.99
C ASN A 2 70.78 -6.35 30.73
N ARG A 3 71.68 -5.37 30.80
CA ARG A 3 71.95 -4.20 29.93
C ARG A 3 72.01 -4.38 28.40
N ASN A 4 71.64 -3.28 27.69
CA ASN A 4 72.32 -2.54 26.61
C ASN A 4 72.79 -3.29 25.31
N ASP A 5 73.06 -2.66 24.15
CA ASP A 5 73.52 -1.29 23.88
C ASP A 5 73.11 -0.73 22.48
N LYS A 6 73.35 0.58 22.26
CA LYS A 6 73.16 1.26 20.96
C LYS A 6 74.44 1.28 20.12
N ASN A 7 74.29 1.33 18.78
CA ASN A 7 75.24 2.07 17.93
C ASN A 7 74.62 2.64 16.63
N THR A 8 75.44 2.98 15.63
CA THR A 8 75.37 4.31 14.98
C THR A 8 75.83 4.33 13.51
N LYS A 9 75.52 5.45 12.82
CA LYS A 9 75.99 5.94 11.49
C LYS A 9 75.12 5.52 10.30
N ILE A 10 74.51 6.40 9.47
CA ILE A 10 74.74 7.78 8.96
C ILE A 10 75.44 7.85 7.59
N ASN A 11 74.64 8.26 6.60
CA ASN A 11 74.89 8.99 5.33
C ASN A 11 75.94 8.51 4.31
N ASN A 12 75.49 8.43 3.04
CA ASN A 12 75.97 9.37 2.02
C ASN A 12 74.97 9.57 0.86
N VAL A 13 74.98 10.76 0.27
CA VAL A 13 74.11 11.20 -0.84
C VAL A 13 74.95 11.77 -1.97
N GLN A 14 74.79 11.26 -3.19
CA GLN A 14 75.16 11.90 -4.47
C GLN A 14 74.34 11.24 -5.60
N ILE A 15 73.97 11.83 -6.75
CA ILE A 15 73.76 13.19 -7.30
C ILE A 15 73.54 12.96 -8.82
N LYS A 16 72.65 13.72 -9.50
CA LYS A 16 72.45 13.83 -10.99
C LYS A 16 72.04 12.53 -11.74
N SER A 17 70.88 12.42 -12.40
CA SER A 17 70.18 13.22 -13.45
C SER A 17 70.53 12.85 -14.91
N THR A 18 69.51 12.99 -15.77
CA THR A 18 69.57 13.39 -17.21
C THR A 18 69.09 12.37 -18.27
N LYS A 19 67.78 12.46 -18.59
CA LYS A 19 67.14 12.60 -19.94
C LYS A 19 67.14 11.47 -21.02
N LEU A 20 65.98 11.43 -21.73
CA LEU A 20 65.76 11.13 -23.17
C LEU A 20 65.99 9.67 -23.65
N SER A 21 65.33 9.12 -24.67
CA SER A 21 64.10 9.51 -25.41
C SER A 21 63.57 8.32 -26.23
N ILE A 22 62.24 8.23 -26.35
CA ILE A 22 61.43 7.72 -27.48
C ILE A 22 62.15 6.89 -28.58
N GLY A 23 61.73 5.64 -28.79
CA GLY A 23 62.05 4.82 -29.96
C GLY A 23 60.97 3.77 -30.22
N GLU A 24 60.33 3.82 -31.39
CA GLU A 24 59.09 3.11 -31.70
C GLU A 24 59.28 1.69 -32.32
N LYS A 25 58.20 0.90 -32.22
CA LYS A 25 57.73 -0.10 -33.21
C LYS A 25 58.44 -1.47 -33.39
N THR A 26 57.67 -2.46 -32.93
CA THR A 26 57.11 -3.61 -33.71
C THR A 26 57.77 -4.99 -33.69
N LYS A 27 56.87 -5.96 -33.45
CA LYS A 27 56.87 -7.37 -33.87
C LYS A 27 57.97 -8.27 -33.30
N ASN A 28 57.60 -8.95 -32.23
CA ASN A 28 57.75 -10.41 -32.24
C ASN A 28 56.39 -11.07 -32.03
N LYS A 29 56.17 -12.17 -32.74
CA LYS A 29 54.98 -13.02 -32.64
C LYS A 29 55.20 -14.08 -31.56
N ASP A 30 54.09 -14.67 -31.10
CA ASP A 30 54.00 -15.99 -30.48
C ASP A 30 54.82 -16.23 -29.20
N ILE A 31 54.25 -15.82 -28.05
CA ILE A 31 54.03 -16.67 -26.86
C ILE A 31 52.82 -16.08 -26.11
N ILE A 32 51.79 -16.90 -25.90
CA ILE A 32 50.89 -17.03 -24.74
C ILE A 32 49.74 -17.91 -25.22
N ASN A 33 49.78 -19.18 -24.84
CA ASN A 33 48.62 -20.06 -24.89
C ASN A 33 48.32 -20.48 -23.46
N THR A 34 47.57 -19.65 -22.74
CA THR A 34 47.21 -19.91 -21.34
C THR A 34 45.86 -19.28 -20.96
N ASN A 35 44.87 -20.14 -20.72
CA ASN A 35 43.70 -19.92 -19.85
C ASN A 35 42.80 -18.70 -20.10
N ILE A 36 42.17 -18.63 -21.28
CA ILE A 36 40.95 -17.80 -21.46
C ILE A 36 39.73 -18.41 -20.73
N SER A 37 39.78 -19.69 -20.34
CA SER A 37 38.70 -20.42 -19.67
C SER A 37 38.51 -20.09 -18.17
N SER A 38 39.48 -19.46 -17.49
CA SER A 38 39.44 -19.26 -16.02
C SER A 38 38.92 -17.89 -15.55
N ILE A 39 38.69 -16.93 -16.46
CA ILE A 39 38.24 -15.57 -16.11
C ILE A 39 36.82 -15.29 -16.62
N ILE A 40 36.38 -15.96 -17.69
CA ILE A 40 35.04 -15.75 -18.27
C ILE A 40 33.92 -16.33 -17.39
N ILE A 41 34.15 -17.46 -16.72
CA ILE A 41 33.15 -18.10 -15.85
C ILE A 41 32.80 -17.25 -14.62
N PRO A 42 33.75 -16.73 -13.80
CA PRO A 42 33.39 -15.83 -12.70
C PRO A 42 32.83 -14.49 -13.19
N ALA A 43 33.24 -13.99 -14.36
CA ALA A 43 32.66 -12.76 -14.93
C ALA A 43 31.20 -12.95 -15.36
N ILE A 44 30.86 -14.07 -15.99
CA ILE A 44 29.47 -14.41 -16.36
C ILE A 44 28.62 -14.67 -15.11
N ILE A 45 29.15 -15.34 -14.09
CA ILE A 45 28.43 -15.56 -12.83
C ILE A 45 28.19 -14.23 -12.10
N LEU A 46 29.19 -13.34 -12.01
CA LEU A 46 29.03 -12.03 -11.36
C LEU A 46 28.01 -11.13 -12.10
N VAL A 47 27.96 -11.22 -13.44
CA VAL A 47 26.97 -10.50 -14.27
C VAL A 47 25.58 -11.13 -14.18
N LEU A 48 25.44 -12.45 -14.04
CA LEU A 48 24.14 -13.09 -13.79
C LEU A 48 23.60 -12.83 -12.38
N THR A 49 24.46 -12.71 -11.36
CA THR A 49 24.02 -12.32 -10.01
C THR A 49 23.62 -10.84 -9.88
N PHE A 50 23.88 -10.01 -10.89
CA PHE A 50 23.55 -8.57 -10.88
C PHE A 50 22.23 -8.22 -11.60
N ILE A 51 21.45 -9.22 -12.04
CA ILE A 51 20.16 -9.03 -12.75
C ILE A 51 18.94 -9.12 -11.80
N LEU A 52 19.14 -9.49 -10.53
CA LEU A 52 18.07 -9.72 -9.54
C LEU A 52 17.81 -8.56 -8.56
N PHE A 53 17.98 -7.31 -9.01
CA PHE A 53 17.35 -6.14 -8.38
C PHE A 53 16.87 -5.16 -9.47
N ILE A 54 15.89 -5.60 -10.25
CA ILE A 54 14.98 -4.66 -10.92
C ILE A 54 14.17 -4.02 -9.78
N PRO A 55 14.13 -2.68 -9.64
CA PRO A 55 13.19 -2.07 -8.72
C PRO A 55 11.79 -2.47 -9.17
N SER A 56 11.07 -3.20 -8.33
CA SER A 56 9.63 -3.36 -8.49
C SER A 56 9.03 -1.97 -8.48
N ASN A 57 8.43 -1.54 -9.59
CA ASN A 57 7.43 -0.49 -9.51
C ASN A 57 6.40 -1.00 -8.50
N VAL A 58 6.22 -0.30 -7.39
CA VAL A 58 5.24 -0.69 -6.38
C VAL A 58 3.88 -0.54 -7.06
N TYR A 59 3.27 -1.68 -7.35
CA TYR A 59 1.94 -1.74 -7.92
C TYR A 59 0.94 -1.51 -6.79
N ALA A 60 -0.22 -0.93 -7.11
CA ALA A 60 -1.31 -0.80 -6.13
C ALA A 60 -1.57 -2.15 -5.43
N ARG A 61 -1.83 -2.09 -4.12
CA ARG A 61 -2.13 -3.26 -3.26
C ARG A 61 -3.48 -3.92 -3.59
N HIS A 62 -4.25 -3.31 -4.50
CA HIS A 62 -5.48 -3.90 -5.01
C HIS A 62 -5.21 -5.24 -5.72
N GLY A 63 -6.07 -6.23 -5.44
CA GLY A 63 -5.96 -7.59 -5.96
C GLY A 63 -5.01 -8.49 -5.18
N ASP A 64 -4.45 -8.05 -4.05
CA ASP A 64 -3.59 -8.90 -3.22
C ASP A 64 -4.37 -10.07 -2.56
N SER A 65 -5.70 -9.95 -2.43
CA SER A 65 -6.61 -11.06 -2.08
C SER A 65 -6.96 -11.97 -3.29
N GLY A 66 -6.56 -11.58 -4.50
CA GLY A 66 -7.00 -12.17 -5.76
C GLY A 66 -8.46 -11.82 -6.12
N PHE A 67 -8.91 -12.27 -7.29
CA PHE A 67 -10.29 -12.07 -7.79
C PHE A 67 -11.20 -13.28 -7.55
N GLU A 68 -10.83 -14.17 -6.62
CA GLU A 68 -11.37 -15.54 -6.53
C GLU A 68 -12.15 -15.81 -5.22
N GLY A 69 -12.40 -14.77 -4.43
CA GLY A 69 -13.24 -14.85 -3.21
C GLY A 69 -12.55 -15.46 -1.98
N GLY A 70 -11.23 -15.54 -1.98
CA GLY A 70 -10.42 -15.91 -0.81
C GLY A 70 -9.70 -14.71 -0.19
N ILE A 71 -9.04 -14.96 0.94
CA ILE A 71 -8.21 -14.00 1.68
C ILE A 71 -6.74 -14.40 1.63
N SER A 72 -5.85 -13.41 1.65
CA SER A 72 -4.40 -13.61 1.71
C SER A 72 -3.78 -12.95 2.95
N SER A 73 -2.53 -13.27 3.24
CA SER A 73 -1.71 -12.55 4.22
C SER A 73 -1.35 -11.11 3.80
N GLY A 74 -1.72 -10.68 2.59
CA GLY A 74 -1.31 -9.41 1.98
C GLY A 74 0.17 -9.39 1.57
N GLU A 75 0.56 -8.34 0.83
CA GLU A 75 1.95 -8.13 0.42
C GLU A 75 2.86 -7.73 1.59
N VAL A 76 4.05 -8.35 1.62
CA VAL A 76 5.13 -8.06 2.56
C VAL A 76 6.39 -7.80 1.74
N GLU A 77 7.10 -6.71 2.03
CA GLU A 77 8.25 -6.28 1.22
C GLU A 77 9.31 -7.40 1.09
N GLY A 78 9.72 -7.69 -0.15
CA GLY A 78 10.67 -8.77 -0.46
C GLY A 78 10.10 -10.18 -0.47
N VAL A 79 8.83 -10.38 -0.12
CA VAL A 79 8.15 -11.69 -0.08
C VAL A 79 7.13 -11.81 -1.21
N THR A 80 7.34 -12.76 -2.13
CA THR A 80 6.48 -12.97 -3.31
C THR A 80 5.44 -14.08 -3.14
N THR A 81 5.41 -14.73 -1.97
CA THR A 81 4.49 -15.82 -1.64
C THR A 81 3.72 -15.43 -0.39
N MET A 82 2.40 -15.37 -0.51
CA MET A 82 1.46 -15.04 0.56
C MET A 82 0.80 -16.32 1.05
N ASP A 83 0.45 -16.39 2.34
CA ASP A 83 -0.49 -17.40 2.82
C ASP A 83 -1.88 -17.07 2.29
N TYR A 84 -2.67 -18.10 1.97
CA TYR A 84 -3.96 -17.95 1.31
C TYR A 84 -5.00 -18.94 1.84
N LYS A 85 -6.24 -18.49 1.99
CA LYS A 85 -7.39 -19.33 2.33
C LYS A 85 -8.62 -18.94 1.49
N GLU A 86 -9.37 -19.93 1.02
CA GLU A 86 -10.64 -19.72 0.31
C GLU A 86 -11.65 -20.83 0.64
N VAL A 87 -12.93 -20.62 0.31
CA VAL A 87 -13.99 -21.63 0.46
C VAL A 87 -14.51 -22.02 -0.91
N CYS A 88 -14.59 -23.32 -1.16
CA CYS A 88 -15.06 -23.88 -2.42
C CYS A 88 -16.39 -24.61 -2.23
N PHE A 89 -17.44 -24.16 -2.94
CA PHE A 89 -18.80 -24.71 -2.80
C PHE A 89 -19.20 -25.73 -3.88
N ILE A 90 -18.36 -25.97 -4.90
CA ILE A 90 -18.70 -26.77 -6.10
C ILE A 90 -19.00 -28.26 -5.81
N THR A 91 -18.77 -28.72 -4.58
CA THR A 91 -19.09 -30.08 -4.15
C THR A 91 -20.53 -30.24 -3.65
N GLY A 92 -21.23 -29.13 -3.38
CA GLY A 92 -22.47 -29.13 -2.60
C GLY A 92 -22.24 -29.12 -1.09
N GLN A 93 -20.99 -29.00 -0.64
CA GLN A 93 -20.60 -28.69 0.74
C GLN A 93 -19.51 -27.61 0.71
N PRO A 94 -19.41 -26.73 1.74
CA PRO A 94 -18.33 -25.75 1.81
C PRO A 94 -17.02 -26.46 2.16
N ILE A 95 -16.04 -26.37 1.26
CA ILE A 95 -14.71 -26.94 1.45
C ILE A 95 -13.71 -25.80 1.63
N GLU A 96 -13.27 -25.59 2.87
CA GLU A 96 -12.21 -24.65 3.21
C GLU A 96 -10.86 -25.17 2.67
N PHE A 97 -10.13 -24.34 1.94
CA PHE A 97 -8.81 -24.63 1.40
C PHE A 97 -7.79 -23.64 1.97
N GLU A 98 -6.59 -24.12 2.30
CA GLU A 98 -5.48 -23.28 2.74
C GLU A 98 -4.17 -23.65 2.02
N GLY A 99 -3.28 -22.68 1.86
CA GLY A 99 -1.99 -22.88 1.19
C GLY A 99 -1.36 -21.56 0.78
N THR A 100 -0.77 -21.52 -0.42
CA THR A 100 0.00 -20.36 -0.88
C THR A 100 -0.58 -19.69 -2.13
N LEU A 101 -0.48 -18.37 -2.17
CA LEU A 101 -0.70 -17.52 -3.34
C LEU A 101 0.61 -16.84 -3.76
N ILE A 102 0.94 -16.92 -5.05
CA ILE A 102 2.04 -16.17 -5.66
C ILE A 102 1.46 -15.22 -6.71
N ILE A 103 1.74 -13.93 -6.55
CA ILE A 103 1.32 -12.86 -7.46
C ILE A 103 2.53 -12.38 -8.26
N ARG A 104 2.38 -12.24 -9.59
CA ARG A 104 3.39 -11.65 -10.47
C ARG A 104 2.74 -10.62 -11.40
N LYS A 105 2.92 -9.33 -11.07
CA LYS A 105 2.44 -8.16 -11.82
C LYS A 105 3.51 -7.77 -12.86
N THR A 106 3.12 -7.49 -14.11
CA THR A 106 4.01 -6.99 -15.18
C THR A 106 3.30 -5.96 -16.06
N THR A 107 3.93 -4.83 -16.36
CA THR A 107 3.26 -3.72 -17.09
C THR A 107 3.91 -3.44 -18.43
N ARG A 108 3.09 -3.30 -19.48
CA ARG A 108 3.49 -2.81 -20.80
C ARG A 108 2.33 -2.02 -21.42
N ASN A 109 2.61 -0.84 -21.96
CA ASN A 109 1.65 -0.02 -22.73
C ASN A 109 0.29 0.19 -22.01
N ASN A 110 0.32 0.60 -20.74
CA ASN A 110 -0.86 0.79 -19.85
C ASN A 110 -1.75 -0.45 -19.67
N ILE A 111 -1.23 -1.65 -19.97
CA ILE A 111 -1.82 -2.94 -19.61
C ILE A 111 -0.95 -3.57 -18.52
N ILE A 112 -1.56 -3.87 -17.38
CA ILE A 112 -0.97 -4.66 -16.31
C ILE A 112 -1.42 -6.11 -16.51
N ASN A 113 -0.47 -7.01 -16.73
CA ASN A 113 -0.72 -8.44 -16.77
C ASN A 113 -0.32 -9.04 -15.42
N THR A 114 -1.30 -9.57 -14.69
CA THR A 114 -1.11 -10.15 -13.35
C THR A 114 -1.34 -11.65 -13.40
N THR A 115 -0.32 -12.42 -13.07
CA THR A 115 -0.40 -13.88 -12.92
C THR A 115 -0.57 -14.24 -11.45
N TYR A 116 -1.66 -14.94 -11.14
CA TYR A 116 -1.92 -15.52 -9.82
C TYR A 116 -1.72 -17.03 -9.89
N THR A 117 -0.92 -17.57 -8.97
CA THR A 117 -0.68 -19.02 -8.84
C THR A 117 -1.07 -19.45 -7.43
N TYR A 118 -2.04 -20.37 -7.32
CA TYR A 118 -2.56 -20.88 -6.06
C TYR A 118 -2.21 -22.36 -5.93
N ASN A 119 -1.71 -22.75 -4.76
CA ASN A 119 -1.47 -24.14 -4.39
C ASN A 119 -2.05 -24.38 -2.99
N LEU A 120 -3.26 -24.92 -2.95
CA LEU A 120 -4.06 -25.06 -1.73
C LEU A 120 -4.44 -26.52 -1.48
N LYS A 121 -4.70 -26.83 -0.21
CA LYS A 121 -5.07 -28.15 0.29
C LYS A 121 -6.11 -28.06 1.40
N ASN A 122 -6.82 -29.16 1.64
CA ASN A 122 -7.52 -29.41 2.89
C ASN A 122 -7.04 -30.77 3.40
N GLU A 123 -6.24 -30.78 4.46
CA GLU A 123 -5.61 -32.01 4.97
C GLU A 123 -6.63 -32.99 5.56
N LYS A 124 -7.70 -32.49 6.18
CA LYS A 124 -8.76 -33.31 6.79
C LYS A 124 -9.52 -34.15 5.76
N LEU A 125 -9.64 -33.64 4.53
CA LEU A 125 -10.37 -34.27 3.42
C LEU A 125 -9.45 -34.82 2.31
N GLY A 126 -8.12 -34.72 2.48
CA GLY A 126 -7.15 -35.09 1.45
C GLY A 126 -7.32 -34.32 0.13
N ALA A 127 -7.93 -33.14 0.18
CA ALA A 127 -8.29 -32.38 -1.01
C ALA A 127 -7.15 -31.45 -1.46
N THR A 128 -7.10 -31.16 -2.76
CA THR A 128 -6.15 -30.21 -3.36
C THR A 128 -6.85 -29.30 -4.38
N LEU A 129 -6.43 -28.04 -4.42
CA LEU A 129 -6.81 -27.05 -5.42
C LEU A 129 -5.54 -26.43 -5.98
N ASN A 130 -5.33 -26.59 -7.30
CA ASN A 130 -4.23 -25.95 -8.01
C ASN A 130 -4.83 -25.05 -9.08
N ARG A 131 -4.53 -23.75 -9.01
CA ARG A 131 -5.09 -22.73 -9.91
C ARG A 131 -3.98 -21.83 -10.46
N THR A 132 -4.06 -21.48 -11.73
CA THR A 132 -3.22 -20.46 -12.37
C THR A 132 -4.06 -19.62 -13.31
N ALA A 133 -4.29 -18.37 -12.91
CA ALA A 133 -5.05 -17.39 -13.66
C ALA A 133 -4.13 -16.25 -14.10
N ILE A 134 -4.37 -15.72 -15.31
CA ILE A 134 -3.67 -14.54 -15.83
C ILE A 134 -4.73 -13.53 -16.23
N TYR A 135 -4.71 -12.38 -15.58
CA TYR A 135 -5.61 -11.27 -15.86
C TYR A 135 -4.86 -10.14 -16.55
N ASN A 136 -5.54 -9.48 -17.47
CA ASN A 136 -5.07 -8.31 -18.18
C ASN A 136 -5.96 -7.14 -17.73
N THR A 137 -5.37 -6.23 -16.97
CA THR A 137 -6.00 -4.99 -16.49
C THR A 137 -5.58 -3.84 -17.40
N LYS A 138 -6.54 -3.22 -18.07
CA LYS A 138 -6.35 -2.05 -18.92
C LYS A 138 -6.76 -0.80 -18.13
N LEU A 139 -5.85 0.17 -18.04
CA LEU A 139 -6.10 1.45 -17.39
C LEU A 139 -6.55 2.49 -18.43
N VAL A 140 -7.67 3.18 -18.16
CA VAL A 140 -8.18 4.28 -18.99
C VAL A 140 -8.53 5.47 -18.11
N GLU A 141 -7.73 6.53 -18.21
CA GLU A 141 -8.01 7.83 -17.60
C GLU A 141 -9.27 8.47 -18.23
N LYS A 142 -10.08 9.11 -17.39
CA LYS A 142 -11.32 9.79 -17.75
C LYS A 142 -11.14 11.30 -17.66
N SER A 143 -12.01 12.04 -18.34
CA SER A 143 -11.98 13.51 -18.38
C SER A 143 -12.18 14.21 -17.03
N ASN A 144 -12.65 13.49 -16.00
CA ASN A 144 -12.79 13.99 -14.62
C ASN A 144 -11.58 13.66 -13.73
N GLY A 145 -10.51 13.08 -14.28
CA GLY A 145 -9.30 12.68 -13.54
C GLY A 145 -9.37 11.31 -12.86
N GLN A 146 -10.51 10.61 -12.96
CA GLN A 146 -10.62 9.22 -12.48
C GLN A 146 -10.01 8.24 -13.47
N VAL A 147 -9.57 7.08 -12.98
CA VAL A 147 -9.09 5.98 -13.84
C VAL A 147 -10.10 4.85 -13.79
N SER A 148 -10.57 4.35 -14.93
CA SER A 148 -11.27 3.07 -14.98
C SER A 148 -10.29 1.94 -15.25
N GLU A 149 -10.37 0.88 -14.46
CA GLU A 149 -9.63 -0.36 -14.65
C GLU A 149 -10.58 -1.41 -15.22
N GLU A 150 -10.29 -1.90 -16.43
CA GLU A 150 -11.03 -2.99 -17.09
C GLU A 150 -10.17 -4.25 -17.02
N THR A 151 -10.57 -5.24 -16.21
CA THR A 151 -9.80 -6.48 -15.99
C THR A 151 -10.52 -7.67 -16.60
N THR A 152 -9.80 -8.39 -17.46
CA THR A 152 -10.30 -9.57 -18.17
C THR A 152 -9.31 -10.72 -18.08
N LEU A 153 -9.75 -11.95 -18.33
CA LEU A 153 -8.85 -13.10 -18.41
C LEU A 153 -8.05 -13.09 -19.73
N SER A 154 -6.73 -13.25 -19.65
CA SER A 154 -5.88 -13.39 -20.84
C SER A 154 -6.14 -14.70 -21.60
N ARG A 155 -6.66 -15.71 -20.90
CA ARG A 155 -7.02 -17.05 -21.36
C ARG A 155 -7.77 -17.77 -20.24
N THR A 156 -8.47 -18.85 -20.56
CA THR A 156 -9.05 -19.75 -19.55
C THR A 156 -7.99 -20.14 -18.51
N PRO A 157 -8.25 -19.96 -17.20
CA PRO A 157 -7.35 -20.40 -16.15
C PRO A 157 -7.13 -21.91 -16.21
N SER A 158 -5.95 -22.35 -15.75
CA SER A 158 -5.77 -23.75 -15.39
C SER A 158 -6.24 -23.91 -13.96
N GLU A 159 -7.31 -24.66 -13.73
CA GLU A 159 -7.83 -24.91 -12.38
C GLU A 159 -8.27 -26.38 -12.27
N VAL A 160 -7.69 -27.10 -11.31
CA VAL A 160 -7.98 -28.50 -11.04
C VAL A 160 -8.15 -28.69 -9.53
N ILE A 161 -9.32 -29.16 -9.16
CA ILE A 161 -9.70 -29.47 -7.78
C ILE A 161 -9.89 -30.99 -7.67
N ARG A 162 -9.27 -31.61 -6.67
CA ARG A 162 -9.42 -33.04 -6.37
C ARG A 162 -9.86 -33.21 -4.94
N ILE A 163 -10.95 -33.94 -4.75
CA ILE A 163 -11.58 -34.18 -3.46
C ILE A 163 -12.02 -35.65 -3.44
N ASN A 164 -11.44 -36.46 -2.57
CA ASN A 164 -11.56 -37.92 -2.61
C ASN A 164 -11.25 -38.46 -4.02
N ASN A 165 -12.14 -39.26 -4.61
CA ASN A 165 -12.01 -39.80 -5.97
C ASN A 165 -12.64 -38.89 -7.06
N ILE A 166 -13.10 -37.69 -6.71
CA ILE A 166 -13.75 -36.75 -7.65
C ILE A 166 -12.73 -35.71 -8.11
N THR A 167 -12.63 -35.51 -9.42
CA THR A 167 -11.84 -34.44 -10.03
C THR A 167 -12.77 -33.44 -10.71
N TYR A 168 -12.66 -32.17 -10.33
CA TYR A 168 -13.29 -31.04 -11.00
C TYR A 168 -12.21 -30.32 -11.81
N THR A 169 -12.42 -30.19 -13.12
CA THR A 169 -11.50 -29.48 -14.02
C THR A 169 -12.24 -28.33 -14.68
N LEU A 170 -11.74 -27.10 -14.50
CA LEU A 170 -12.30 -25.93 -15.14
C LEU A 170 -12.18 -26.06 -16.68
N ARG A 171 -13.29 -25.81 -17.39
CA ARG A 171 -13.38 -25.88 -18.86
C ARG A 171 -13.58 -24.52 -19.49
N SER A 172 -14.36 -23.65 -18.86
CA SER A 172 -14.47 -22.23 -19.21
C SER A 172 -14.57 -21.37 -17.96
N ASN A 173 -14.11 -20.13 -18.06
CA ASN A 173 -14.37 -19.07 -17.10
C ASN A 173 -14.58 -17.80 -17.91
N ASP A 174 -15.82 -17.34 -17.98
CA ASP A 174 -16.15 -16.01 -18.48
C ASP A 174 -15.99 -15.05 -17.30
N PHE A 175 -15.10 -14.07 -17.39
CA PHE A 175 -14.76 -13.17 -16.28
C PHE A 175 -14.70 -11.73 -16.77
N SER A 176 -15.30 -10.82 -16.00
CA SER A 176 -15.17 -9.38 -16.15
C SER A 176 -15.09 -8.75 -14.78
N TYR A 177 -14.09 -7.90 -14.57
CA TYR A 177 -14.03 -7.01 -13.42
C TYR A 177 -13.83 -5.58 -13.92
N ALA A 178 -14.60 -4.65 -13.38
CA ALA A 178 -14.52 -3.23 -13.69
C ALA A 178 -14.41 -2.44 -12.39
N CYS A 179 -13.45 -1.52 -12.31
CA CYS A 179 -13.25 -0.64 -11.15
C CYS A 179 -13.14 0.81 -11.61
N ILE A 180 -13.67 1.73 -10.80
CA ILE A 180 -13.31 3.15 -10.84
C ILE A 180 -12.34 3.42 -9.71
N VAL A 181 -11.26 4.13 -10.02
CA VAL A 181 -10.25 4.59 -9.08
C VAL A 181 -10.33 6.11 -9.03
N ASP A 182 -10.63 6.62 -7.84
CA ASP A 182 -10.68 8.04 -7.52
C ASP A 182 -9.46 8.38 -6.67
N SER A 183 -8.45 8.99 -7.29
CA SER A 183 -7.18 9.31 -6.62
C SER A 183 -7.27 10.70 -6.00
N GLN A 184 -7.75 10.75 -4.75
CA GLN A 184 -7.73 11.96 -3.94
C GLN A 184 -6.31 12.18 -3.39
N PRO A 185 -5.98 13.40 -2.94
CA PRO A 185 -4.58 13.76 -2.68
C PRO A 185 -3.89 12.84 -1.67
N SER A 186 -4.61 12.35 -0.66
CA SER A 186 -4.06 11.57 0.47
C SER A 186 -4.56 10.12 0.53
N ILE A 187 -5.66 9.82 -0.16
CA ILE A 187 -6.28 8.49 -0.19
C ILE A 187 -6.68 8.18 -1.63
N GLN A 188 -6.33 7.00 -2.11
CA GLN A 188 -6.92 6.44 -3.33
C GLN A 188 -8.15 5.61 -2.95
N TYR A 189 -9.31 5.94 -3.51
CA TYR A 189 -10.56 5.19 -3.34
C TYR A 189 -10.81 4.31 -4.56
N ARG A 190 -11.38 3.13 -4.32
CA ARG A 190 -11.70 2.13 -5.35
C ARG A 190 -13.09 1.59 -5.11
N ALA A 191 -13.89 1.55 -6.16
CA ALA A 191 -15.18 0.88 -6.18
C ALA A 191 -15.33 0.12 -7.50
N GLY A 192 -15.66 -1.16 -7.43
CA GLY A 192 -15.75 -2.02 -8.61
C GLY A 192 -16.76 -3.14 -8.48
N ASN A 193 -17.02 -3.81 -9.59
CA ASN A 193 -17.96 -4.92 -9.69
C ASN A 193 -17.28 -6.10 -10.38
N ILE A 194 -17.50 -7.30 -9.85
CA ILE A 194 -16.99 -8.56 -10.38
C ILE A 194 -18.15 -9.39 -10.93
N LEU A 195 -17.95 -9.97 -12.11
CA LEU A 195 -18.81 -11.00 -12.69
C LEU A 195 -17.94 -12.15 -13.18
N SER A 196 -18.27 -13.38 -12.77
CA SER A 196 -17.62 -14.59 -13.26
C SER A 196 -18.62 -15.72 -13.49
N LYS A 197 -18.41 -16.52 -14.53
CA LYS A 197 -19.14 -17.76 -14.80
C LYS A 197 -18.14 -18.86 -15.09
N LYS A 198 -17.92 -19.73 -14.11
CA LYS A 198 -17.05 -20.90 -14.20
C LYS A 198 -17.85 -22.14 -14.56
N VAL A 199 -17.37 -22.93 -15.52
CA VAL A 199 -17.93 -24.25 -15.84
C VAL A 199 -16.86 -25.32 -15.62
N TYR A 200 -17.10 -26.20 -14.67
CA TYR A 200 -16.25 -27.33 -14.33
C TYR A 200 -16.80 -28.61 -14.95
N GLN A 201 -15.93 -29.42 -15.54
CA GLN A 201 -16.22 -30.83 -15.78
C GLN A 201 -15.94 -31.61 -14.50
N VAL A 202 -16.92 -32.39 -14.05
CA VAL A 202 -16.81 -33.35 -12.94
C VAL A 202 -16.48 -34.73 -13.52
N ILE A 203 -15.53 -35.43 -12.90
CA ILE A 203 -15.20 -36.83 -13.19
C ILE A 203 -15.12 -37.59 -11.87
N SER A 204 -15.90 -38.68 -11.74
CA SER A 204 -15.93 -39.56 -10.57
C SER A 204 -15.99 -41.01 -11.03
N GLY A 205 -14.83 -41.68 -11.14
CA GLY A 205 -14.75 -43.00 -11.77
C GLY A 205 -15.21 -42.96 -13.23
N THR A 206 -16.28 -43.68 -13.56
CA THR A 206 -16.95 -43.65 -14.88
C THR A 206 -17.94 -42.50 -15.05
N ASN A 207 -18.34 -41.85 -13.96
CA ASN A 207 -19.37 -40.82 -13.95
C ASN A 207 -18.80 -39.49 -14.42
N THR A 208 -19.57 -38.77 -15.25
CA THR A 208 -19.19 -37.45 -15.75
C THR A 208 -20.34 -36.47 -15.56
N GLY A 209 -19.98 -35.22 -15.30
CA GLY A 209 -20.95 -34.16 -15.05
C GLY A 209 -20.39 -32.77 -15.30
N THR A 210 -21.22 -31.78 -15.02
CA THR A 210 -20.90 -30.37 -15.09
C THR A 210 -21.37 -29.66 -13.83
N VAL A 211 -20.51 -28.82 -13.26
CA VAL A 211 -20.90 -27.83 -12.24
C VAL A 211 -20.65 -26.44 -12.84
N THR A 212 -21.70 -25.62 -12.87
CA THR A 212 -21.63 -24.21 -13.23
C THR A 212 -21.67 -23.40 -11.95
N CYS A 213 -20.76 -22.43 -11.81
CA CYS A 213 -20.73 -21.48 -10.72
C CYS A 213 -20.78 -20.08 -11.32
N GLU A 214 -21.87 -19.36 -11.08
CA GLU A 214 -22.04 -17.95 -11.42
C GLU A 214 -21.75 -17.13 -10.17
N ILE A 215 -20.94 -16.08 -10.32
CA ILE A 215 -20.45 -15.23 -9.24
C ILE A 215 -20.71 -13.79 -9.67
N VAL A 216 -21.37 -13.02 -8.82
CA VAL A 216 -21.52 -11.57 -8.96
C VAL A 216 -21.14 -10.92 -7.64
N GLY A 217 -20.62 -9.70 -7.67
CA GLY A 217 -20.26 -9.02 -6.44
C GLY A 217 -19.72 -7.62 -6.60
N ASP A 218 -19.57 -6.97 -5.46
CA ASP A 218 -19.11 -5.60 -5.31
C ASP A 218 -17.80 -5.56 -4.52
N THR A 219 -16.90 -4.68 -4.93
CA THR A 219 -15.59 -4.49 -4.31
C THR A 219 -15.42 -3.03 -3.91
N TYR A 220 -14.90 -2.82 -2.70
CA TYR A 220 -14.63 -1.50 -2.16
C TYR A 220 -13.24 -1.51 -1.53
N ALA A 221 -12.38 -0.58 -1.93
CA ALA A 221 -11.07 -0.44 -1.30
C ALA A 221 -10.67 1.01 -1.09
N TYR A 222 -9.75 1.21 -0.15
CA TYR A 222 -8.96 2.43 -0.04
C TYR A 222 -7.49 2.10 0.19
N GLU A 223 -6.61 2.98 -0.25
CA GLU A 223 -5.16 2.86 -0.07
C GLU A 223 -4.55 4.23 0.29
N ASN A 224 -3.76 4.26 1.36
CA ASN A 224 -2.93 5.38 1.79
C ASN A 224 -1.68 4.84 2.53
N SER A 225 -0.70 5.69 2.84
CA SER A 225 0.57 5.21 3.43
C SER A 225 0.49 4.76 4.89
N TRP A 226 -0.63 5.00 5.56
CA TRP A 226 -0.88 4.54 6.94
C TRP A 226 -1.68 3.24 6.98
N GLY A 227 -2.34 2.88 5.88
CA GLY A 227 -3.05 1.63 5.75
C GLY A 227 -3.86 1.52 4.48
N SER A 228 -4.27 0.29 4.20
CA SER A 228 -5.15 -0.06 3.09
C SER A 228 -6.20 -1.05 3.58
N THR A 229 -7.40 -1.00 3.02
CA THR A 229 -8.39 -2.07 3.18
C THR A 229 -9.02 -2.37 1.83
N GLU A 230 -9.16 -3.67 1.53
CA GLU A 230 -9.92 -4.21 0.42
C GLU A 230 -11.06 -5.05 1.01
N ALA A 231 -12.29 -4.76 0.60
CA ALA A 231 -13.48 -5.48 1.02
C ALA A 231 -14.25 -5.95 -0.23
N MET A 232 -14.79 -7.17 -0.18
CA MET A 232 -15.60 -7.73 -1.27
C MET A 232 -16.83 -8.44 -0.71
N MET A 233 -17.96 -8.28 -1.39
CA MET A 233 -19.20 -9.03 -1.16
C MET A 233 -19.51 -9.80 -2.45
N LEU A 234 -19.59 -11.13 -2.35
CA LEU A 234 -19.71 -12.03 -3.48
C LEU A 234 -20.90 -12.98 -3.31
N GLU A 235 -21.83 -12.98 -4.25
CA GLU A 235 -22.95 -13.90 -4.34
C GLU A 235 -22.68 -14.98 -5.38
N TYR A 236 -22.90 -16.23 -5.00
CA TYR A 236 -22.65 -17.44 -5.78
C TYR A 236 -23.97 -18.16 -6.07
N ILE A 237 -24.20 -18.49 -7.35
CA ILE A 237 -25.26 -19.40 -7.79
C ILE A 237 -24.59 -20.63 -8.40
N ILE A 238 -24.80 -21.79 -7.78
CA ILE A 238 -24.12 -23.04 -8.12
C ILE A 238 -25.15 -24.02 -8.66
N ASN A 239 -24.92 -24.56 -9.85
CA ASN A 239 -25.79 -25.54 -10.50
C ASN A 239 -24.98 -26.76 -10.93
N SER A 240 -25.36 -27.93 -10.43
CA SER A 240 -24.69 -29.20 -10.67
C SER A 240 -25.60 -30.16 -11.44
N ARG A 241 -25.02 -30.89 -12.39
CA ARG A 241 -25.63 -32.01 -13.10
C ARG A 241 -24.58 -33.10 -13.31
N VAL A 242 -24.70 -34.23 -12.62
CA VAL A 242 -23.74 -35.34 -12.70
C VAL A 242 -24.47 -36.62 -13.13
N SER A 243 -24.01 -37.25 -14.21
CA SER A 243 -24.57 -38.54 -14.64
C SER A 243 -24.01 -39.68 -13.79
N ASN A 244 -24.89 -40.59 -13.36
CA ASN A 244 -24.52 -41.83 -12.67
C ASN A 244 -24.62 -43.08 -13.57
N GLY A 245 -24.71 -42.90 -14.88
CA GLY A 245 -24.83 -43.98 -15.87
C GLY A 245 -26.26 -44.50 -16.11
N GLN A 246 -27.23 -44.19 -15.24
CA GLN A 246 -28.66 -44.51 -15.45
C GLN A 246 -29.58 -43.29 -15.35
N SER A 247 -29.19 -42.28 -14.57
CA SER A 247 -29.90 -41.01 -14.39
C SER A 247 -28.91 -39.85 -14.16
N TYR A 248 -29.43 -38.67 -13.89
CA TYR A 248 -28.66 -37.50 -13.46
C TYR A 248 -29.00 -37.18 -12.00
N ASP A 249 -27.97 -36.89 -11.20
CA ASP A 249 -28.09 -36.17 -9.94
C ASP A 249 -27.96 -34.68 -10.24
N GLU A 250 -28.97 -33.90 -9.87
CA GLU A 250 -29.08 -32.48 -10.20
C GLU A 250 -29.42 -31.68 -8.96
N TRP A 251 -28.63 -30.64 -8.67
CA TRP A 251 -28.86 -29.77 -7.53
C TRP A 251 -28.44 -28.33 -7.82
N THR A 252 -29.10 -27.41 -7.12
CA THR A 252 -28.78 -25.99 -7.09
C THR A 252 -28.46 -25.60 -5.65
N GLY A 253 -27.54 -24.65 -5.47
CA GLY A 253 -27.24 -24.07 -4.17
C GLY A 253 -26.73 -22.64 -4.32
N THR A 254 -26.77 -21.89 -3.22
CA THR A 254 -26.30 -20.50 -3.17
C THR A 254 -25.26 -20.31 -2.07
N ALA A 255 -24.39 -19.34 -2.22
CA ALA A 255 -23.48 -18.92 -1.15
C ALA A 255 -23.21 -17.42 -1.24
N SER A 256 -23.08 -16.79 -0.08
CA SER A 256 -22.64 -15.40 0.08
C SER A 256 -21.29 -15.42 0.81
N ILE A 257 -20.32 -14.65 0.31
CA ILE A 257 -19.03 -14.39 0.96
C ILE A 257 -18.88 -12.88 1.18
N SER A 258 -18.58 -12.50 2.42
CA SER A 258 -18.10 -11.17 2.78
C SER A 258 -16.67 -11.28 3.28
N LEU A 259 -15.73 -10.58 2.63
CA LEU A 259 -14.32 -10.58 3.04
C LEU A 259 -13.77 -9.17 3.20
N SER A 260 -12.79 -9.02 4.10
CA SER A 260 -12.07 -7.78 4.35
C SER A 260 -10.60 -8.07 4.68
N THR A 261 -9.71 -7.62 3.80
CA THR A 261 -8.25 -7.64 3.96
C THR A 261 -7.79 -6.23 4.35
N SER A 262 -7.19 -6.05 5.53
CA SER A 262 -6.64 -4.76 5.98
C SER A 262 -5.14 -4.84 6.26
N SER A 263 -4.41 -3.79 5.92
CA SER A 263 -3.02 -3.53 6.32
C SER A 263 -2.96 -2.20 7.08
N ILE A 264 -2.30 -2.16 8.24
CA ILE A 264 -2.21 -0.96 9.10
C ILE A 264 -0.76 -0.74 9.53
N LYS A 265 -0.31 0.52 9.50
CA LYS A 265 0.88 1.01 10.21
C LYS A 265 0.46 1.77 11.48
N GLU A 266 0.78 1.25 12.65
CA GLU A 266 0.45 1.84 13.95
C GLU A 266 1.72 2.27 14.70
N ASN A 267 1.72 3.49 15.25
CA ASN A 267 2.79 3.98 16.11
C ASN A 267 2.44 3.77 17.58
N ARG A 268 3.32 3.12 18.34
CA ARG A 268 3.20 3.02 19.80
C ARG A 268 4.45 3.55 20.48
N PHE A 269 4.28 4.44 21.46
CA PHE A 269 5.39 4.89 22.29
C PHE A 269 5.83 3.74 23.22
N GLN A 270 7.11 3.38 23.17
CA GLN A 270 7.69 2.38 24.07
C GLN A 270 8.79 3.02 24.92
N GLU A 271 8.53 3.11 26.22
CA GLU A 271 9.52 3.46 27.25
C GLU A 271 10.65 2.44 27.30
N ASN A 272 11.81 2.89 27.78
CA ASN A 272 12.98 2.06 27.97
C ASN A 272 13.03 1.58 29.43
N GLU A 273 13.28 0.29 29.64
CA GLU A 273 13.45 -0.29 30.98
C GLU A 273 14.68 0.27 31.75
N PRO A 274 15.85 0.55 31.13
CA PRO A 274 16.98 1.12 31.85
C PRO A 274 16.81 2.63 32.06
N ASP A 275 17.01 3.12 33.28
CA ASP A 275 17.06 4.56 33.58
C ASP A 275 18.34 5.25 33.09
N GLU A 276 19.46 4.52 32.98
CA GLU A 276 20.78 5.06 32.56
C GLU A 276 20.93 5.15 31.02
N ILE A 277 19.89 5.66 30.34
CA ILE A 277 19.85 5.81 28.88
C ILE A 277 19.58 7.27 28.49
N SER A 278 20.13 7.72 27.36
CA SER A 278 20.05 9.12 26.92
C SER A 278 18.67 9.59 26.43
N PHE A 279 17.66 8.70 26.43
CA PHE A 279 16.29 9.01 26.01
C PHE A 279 15.28 8.10 26.73
N ARG A 280 14.18 8.66 27.26
CA ARG A 280 13.14 7.91 28.02
C ARG A 280 12.53 6.74 27.23
N GLY A 281 12.47 6.85 25.91
CA GLY A 281 11.79 5.92 25.03
C GLY A 281 11.59 6.53 23.65
N GLY A 282 11.07 5.73 22.72
CA GLY A 282 10.83 6.12 21.34
C GLY A 282 9.62 5.38 20.77
N TYR A 283 9.07 5.88 19.68
CA TYR A 283 8.00 5.19 18.98
C TYR A 283 8.53 3.93 18.27
N VAL A 284 7.69 2.90 18.27
CA VAL A 284 7.80 1.73 17.41
C VAL A 284 6.67 1.85 16.40
N GLU A 285 7.01 1.91 15.11
CA GLU A 285 6.03 1.67 14.05
C GLU A 285 5.86 0.16 13.91
N SER A 286 4.64 -0.32 14.06
CA SER A 286 4.25 -1.72 13.85
C SER A 286 3.36 -1.84 12.63
N SER A 287 3.74 -2.70 11.69
CA SER A 287 2.91 -3.00 10.52
C SER A 287 2.36 -4.42 10.59
N TYR A 288 1.05 -4.58 10.39
CA TYR A 288 0.41 -5.89 10.36
C TYR A 288 -0.78 -5.92 9.40
N ASN A 289 -1.00 -7.11 8.83
CA ASN A 289 -2.13 -7.44 7.98
C ASN A 289 -3.10 -8.37 8.72
N SER A 290 -4.41 -8.10 8.59
CA SER A 290 -5.50 -8.90 9.15
C SER A 290 -6.57 -9.05 8.09
N SER A 291 -6.84 -10.30 7.71
CA SER A 291 -7.76 -10.66 6.64
C SER A 291 -8.80 -11.63 7.17
N VAL A 292 -10.07 -11.27 7.03
CA VAL A 292 -11.22 -12.06 7.50
C VAL A 292 -12.15 -12.33 6.33
N LEU A 293 -12.66 -13.55 6.27
CA LEU A 293 -13.68 -14.01 5.32
C LEU A 293 -14.79 -14.67 6.14
N GLU A 294 -16.01 -14.19 5.98
CA GLU A 294 -17.22 -14.85 6.48
C GLU A 294 -18.04 -15.38 5.31
N TYR A 295 -18.67 -16.54 5.49
CA TYR A 295 -19.54 -17.11 4.46
C TYR A 295 -20.81 -17.73 5.05
N THR A 296 -21.89 -17.63 4.29
CA THR A 296 -23.14 -18.37 4.52
C THR A 296 -23.50 -19.07 3.22
N CYS A 297 -23.77 -20.37 3.24
CA CYS A 297 -24.17 -21.13 2.06
C CYS A 297 -25.37 -22.04 2.31
N ASP A 298 -26.29 -22.06 1.35
CA ASP A 298 -27.47 -22.90 1.30
C ASP A 298 -27.25 -23.95 0.20
N LEU A 299 -26.79 -25.12 0.63
CA LEU A 299 -26.38 -26.22 -0.26
C LEU A 299 -27.18 -27.49 0.06
N PRO A 300 -27.34 -28.44 -0.88
CA PRO A 300 -28.10 -29.67 -0.64
C PRO A 300 -27.46 -30.56 0.44
N GLU A 301 -28.32 -31.21 1.24
CA GLU A 301 -27.92 -32.38 2.02
C GLU A 301 -27.74 -33.59 1.08
N PHE A 302 -26.72 -34.41 1.35
CA PHE A 302 -26.42 -35.62 0.60
C PHE A 302 -26.71 -36.87 1.42
N ASP A 303 -27.26 -37.90 0.78
CA ASP A 303 -27.51 -39.19 1.43
C ASP A 303 -26.21 -40.02 1.62
N SER A 304 -26.32 -41.17 2.28
CA SER A 304 -25.19 -42.08 2.51
C SER A 304 -24.60 -42.71 1.23
N GLN A 305 -25.23 -42.50 0.08
CA GLN A 305 -24.75 -42.90 -1.24
C GLN A 305 -24.12 -41.74 -2.02
N GLY A 306 -24.06 -40.54 -1.42
CA GLY A 306 -23.52 -39.32 -2.03
C GLY A 306 -24.44 -38.69 -3.08
N ARG A 307 -25.75 -38.95 -3.02
CA ARG A 307 -26.75 -38.33 -3.91
C ARG A 307 -27.37 -37.12 -3.24
N SER A 308 -27.64 -36.06 -4.00
CA SER A 308 -28.34 -34.89 -3.47
C SER A 308 -29.77 -35.23 -3.03
N THR A 309 -30.26 -34.52 -2.02
CA THR A 309 -31.63 -34.63 -1.51
C THR A 309 -32.38 -33.31 -1.72
N HIS A 310 -33.70 -33.33 -1.51
CA HIS A 310 -34.53 -32.12 -1.57
C HIS A 310 -34.33 -31.18 -0.35
N ASN A 311 -33.56 -31.60 0.66
CA ASN A 311 -33.27 -30.80 1.83
C ASN A 311 -32.11 -29.85 1.52
N ILE A 312 -32.31 -28.55 1.74
CA ILE A 312 -31.25 -27.54 1.73
C ILE A 312 -30.76 -27.33 3.16
N LYS A 313 -29.44 -27.25 3.33
CA LYS A 313 -28.76 -27.06 4.60
C LYS A 313 -27.97 -25.74 4.58
N THR A 314 -28.46 -24.76 5.33
CA THR A 314 -27.70 -23.56 5.65
C THR A 314 -26.48 -23.92 6.50
N THR A 315 -25.30 -23.52 6.04
CA THR A 315 -24.03 -23.64 6.77
C THR A 315 -23.35 -22.28 6.81
N LYS A 316 -22.75 -21.94 7.95
CA LYS A 316 -21.94 -20.73 8.12
C LYS A 316 -20.54 -21.10 8.58
N GLY A 317 -19.56 -20.29 8.23
CA GLY A 317 -18.19 -20.41 8.71
C GLY A 317 -17.41 -19.11 8.50
N SER A 318 -16.20 -19.07 9.04
CA SER A 318 -15.29 -17.96 8.87
C SER A 318 -13.84 -18.44 8.78
N LEU A 319 -13.04 -17.71 8.03
CA LEU A 319 -11.61 -17.91 7.85
C LEU A 319 -10.89 -16.62 8.22
N GLU A 320 -9.76 -16.75 8.90
CA GLU A 320 -8.91 -15.63 9.28
C GLU A 320 -7.44 -15.92 8.95
N ILE A 321 -6.72 -14.88 8.55
CA ILE A 321 -5.27 -14.82 8.40
C ILE A 321 -4.80 -13.54 9.08
N GLU A 322 -3.93 -13.68 10.08
CA GLU A 322 -3.19 -12.57 10.67
C GLU A 322 -1.70 -12.79 10.44
N THR A 323 -0.99 -11.76 9.98
CA THR A 323 0.47 -11.79 9.90
C THR A 323 1.10 -11.42 11.23
N PHE A 324 2.22 -12.05 11.58
CA PHE A 324 3.08 -11.53 12.63
C PHE A 324 3.49 -10.08 12.32
N PRO A 325 3.36 -9.14 13.28
CA PRO A 325 3.68 -7.74 13.04
C PRO A 325 5.18 -7.56 12.79
N SER A 326 5.53 -6.79 11.76
CA SER A 326 6.88 -6.22 11.65
C SER A 326 6.95 -4.97 12.52
N ALA A 327 8.13 -4.68 13.08
CA ALA A 327 8.32 -3.56 14.00
C ALA A 327 9.63 -2.83 13.72
N VAL A 328 9.56 -1.50 13.59
CA VAL A 328 10.71 -0.62 13.36
C VAL A 328 10.75 0.45 14.46
N ARG A 329 11.91 0.62 15.10
CA ARG A 329 12.13 1.72 16.05
C ARG A 329 12.37 3.02 15.28
N LEU A 330 11.52 4.01 15.53
CA LEU A 330 11.60 5.33 14.93
C LEU A 330 12.66 6.21 15.61
N PRO A 331 13.24 7.22 14.91
CA PRO A 331 14.18 8.16 15.50
C PRO A 331 13.54 8.93 16.67
N VAL A 332 14.30 9.15 17.74
CA VAL A 332 13.83 9.92 18.91
C VAL A 332 14.26 11.38 18.79
N PRO A 333 13.32 12.34 18.76
CA PRO A 333 13.65 13.77 18.62
C PRO A 333 14.09 14.40 19.95
N ASP A 334 15.00 15.38 19.89
CA ASP A 334 15.39 16.22 21.04
C ASP A 334 14.33 17.31 21.27
N ILE A 335 13.32 16.98 22.09
CA ILE A 335 12.23 17.88 22.50
C ILE A 335 12.10 17.96 24.03
N ASN A 336 13.19 17.75 24.76
CA ASN A 336 13.19 17.62 26.23
C ASN A 336 12.63 18.85 26.97
N HIS A 337 12.59 20.02 26.33
CA HIS A 337 12.00 21.26 26.83
C HIS A 337 10.48 21.31 26.77
N LEU A 338 9.82 20.40 26.03
CA LEU A 338 8.36 20.31 25.90
C LEU A 338 7.71 19.42 26.96
N ARG A 339 8.50 18.94 27.93
CA ARG A 339 8.07 17.90 28.87
C ARG A 339 6.94 18.40 29.79
N GLY A 340 5.81 17.71 29.77
CA GLY A 340 4.59 18.12 30.47
C GLY A 340 3.71 19.13 29.71
N HIS A 341 4.05 19.48 28.48
CA HIS A 341 3.13 20.19 27.58
C HIS A 341 2.02 19.24 27.13
N TRP A 342 0.79 19.74 27.00
CA TRP A 342 -0.38 18.90 26.70
C TRP A 342 -0.30 18.21 25.33
N ALA A 343 0.47 18.75 24.38
CA ALA A 343 0.69 18.18 23.05
C ALA A 343 2.07 17.49 22.91
N GLU A 344 2.78 17.21 24.02
CA GLU A 344 4.12 16.61 24.00
C GLU A 344 4.14 15.32 23.16
N GLU A 345 3.14 14.45 23.34
CA GLU A 345 3.07 13.15 22.68
C GLU A 345 2.84 13.28 21.17
N GLU A 346 1.86 14.08 20.72
CA GLU A 346 1.59 14.27 19.30
C GLU A 346 2.76 14.97 18.59
N ILE A 347 3.39 15.97 19.23
CA ILE A 347 4.60 16.62 18.69
C ILE A 347 5.71 15.59 18.54
N LYS A 348 5.93 14.74 19.56
CA LYS A 348 6.95 13.69 19.53
C LYS A 348 6.70 12.66 18.44
N GLU A 349 5.46 12.23 18.26
CA GLU A 349 5.08 11.29 17.21
C GLU A 349 5.38 11.89 15.83
N LEU A 350 4.90 13.10 15.55
CA LEU A 350 5.05 13.76 14.24
C LEU A 350 6.51 14.05 13.86
N PHE A 351 7.39 14.28 14.83
CA PHE A 351 8.84 14.32 14.59
C PHE A 351 9.45 12.94 14.37
N SER A 352 8.95 11.89 15.05
CA SER A 352 9.46 10.51 14.93
C SER A 352 9.13 9.89 13.57
N ILE A 353 8.00 10.26 12.94
CA ILE A 353 7.62 9.90 11.57
C ILE A 353 7.98 10.96 10.51
N GLU A 354 8.90 11.87 10.83
CA GLU A 354 9.47 12.88 9.91
C GLU A 354 8.46 13.84 9.23
N ILE A 355 7.24 13.93 9.73
CA ILE A 355 6.26 14.92 9.28
C ILE A 355 6.75 16.32 9.67
N PHE A 356 7.10 16.52 10.94
CA PHE A 356 7.87 17.68 11.34
C PHE A 356 9.37 17.46 11.09
N ASN A 357 10.06 18.49 10.59
CA ASN A 357 11.48 18.41 10.25
C ASN A 357 12.34 18.29 11.52
N SER A 358 12.90 17.11 11.78
CA SER A 358 13.69 16.79 12.98
C SER A 358 14.83 17.77 13.28
N LYS A 359 15.38 18.46 12.27
CA LYS A 359 16.39 19.53 12.45
C LYS A 359 15.89 20.69 13.32
N ASN A 360 14.58 20.93 13.35
CA ASN A 360 13.95 22.03 14.08
C ASN A 360 13.42 21.61 15.47
N ALA A 361 13.49 20.32 15.84
CA ALA A 361 12.90 19.79 17.08
C ALA A 361 13.30 20.57 18.34
N LYS A 362 14.60 20.86 18.48
CA LYS A 362 15.17 21.59 19.62
C LYS A 362 14.72 23.06 19.72
N ALA A 363 14.31 23.67 18.61
CA ALA A 363 13.83 25.05 18.53
C ALA A 363 12.29 25.13 18.45
N PHE A 364 11.60 23.99 18.52
CA PHE A 364 10.15 23.94 18.38
C PHE A 364 9.46 24.50 19.62
N ASN A 365 8.65 25.54 19.44
CA ASN A 365 7.77 26.09 20.48
C ASN A 365 6.31 25.78 20.12
N PRO A 366 5.56 25.01 20.93
CA PRO A 366 4.17 24.65 20.63
C PRO A 366 3.20 25.83 20.72
N GLU A 367 3.56 26.91 21.42
CA GLU A 367 2.73 28.11 21.60
C GLU A 367 2.86 29.11 20.44
N ASP A 368 3.90 29.00 19.60
CA ASP A 368 4.01 29.83 18.40
C ASP A 368 2.90 29.49 17.40
N TYR A 369 2.41 30.48 16.66
CA TYR A 369 1.54 30.23 15.51
C TYR A 369 2.30 29.43 14.43
N ILE A 370 1.63 28.46 13.81
CA ILE A 370 2.20 27.74 12.67
C ILE A 370 2.10 28.61 11.41
N THR A 371 3.14 28.63 10.59
CA THR A 371 3.06 29.29 9.27
C THR A 371 2.38 28.40 8.24
N ARG A 372 1.88 29.01 7.15
CA ARG A 372 1.24 28.31 6.04
C ARG A 372 2.18 27.32 5.36
N ALA A 373 3.47 27.67 5.21
CA ALA A 373 4.49 26.76 4.70
C ALA A 373 4.71 25.55 5.63
N GLU A 374 4.81 25.78 6.94
CA GLU A 374 4.94 24.69 7.93
C GLU A 374 3.71 23.77 7.94
N PHE A 375 2.50 24.34 7.91
CA PHE A 375 1.25 23.57 7.90
C PHE A 375 1.12 22.73 6.63
N ILE A 376 1.30 23.34 5.44
CA ILE A 376 1.23 22.61 4.16
C ILE A 376 2.32 21.55 4.07
N SER A 377 3.54 21.81 4.54
CA SER A 377 4.60 20.80 4.63
C SER A 377 4.16 19.61 5.50
N ALA A 378 3.59 19.86 6.68
CA ALA A 378 3.08 18.79 7.55
C ALA A 378 1.95 17.98 6.88
N VAL A 379 1.00 18.65 6.22
CA VAL A 379 -0.08 17.95 5.48
C VAL A 379 0.49 17.15 4.33
N THR A 380 1.26 17.72 3.40
CA THR A 380 1.83 17.00 2.25
C THR A 380 2.61 15.75 2.67
N ARG A 381 3.32 15.82 3.79
CA ARG A 381 4.07 14.70 4.38
C ARG A 381 3.16 13.65 5.01
N ALA A 382 2.17 14.05 5.81
CA ALA A 382 1.16 13.15 6.36
C ALA A 382 0.33 12.47 5.25
N SER A 383 0.09 13.18 4.15
CA SER A 383 -0.64 12.73 2.98
C SER A 383 0.22 11.95 1.99
N ARG A 384 1.55 11.87 2.12
CA ARG A 384 2.44 11.14 1.18
C ARG A 384 1.80 9.79 0.87
N GLN A 385 1.58 9.50 -0.41
CA GLN A 385 1.37 8.12 -0.85
C GLN A 385 2.77 7.51 -1.03
N ASP A 386 2.97 6.25 -0.65
CA ASP A 386 4.21 5.48 -0.88
C ASP A 386 4.38 5.13 -2.37
N VAL A 387 4.10 6.08 -3.26
CA VAL A 387 4.67 6.10 -4.61
C VAL A 387 6.17 6.24 -4.43
N SER A 388 6.93 5.30 -4.99
CA SER A 388 8.37 5.17 -4.82
C SER A 388 9.20 6.23 -5.58
N ASP A 389 8.71 7.48 -5.65
CA ASP A 389 9.38 8.65 -6.23
C ASP A 389 10.24 9.41 -5.19
N SER A 390 10.72 8.71 -4.16
CA SER A 390 11.61 9.25 -3.13
C SER A 390 12.96 8.53 -3.05
N SER A 391 13.54 8.16 -4.20
CA SER A 391 15.01 8.16 -4.32
C SER A 391 15.52 8.48 -5.72
N GLU A 392 15.51 9.77 -6.06
CA GLU A 392 16.55 10.32 -6.93
C GLU A 392 17.90 10.08 -6.23
N ASN A 393 18.52 8.93 -6.53
CA ASN A 393 19.75 8.48 -5.91
C ASN A 393 20.91 9.39 -6.32
N LYS A 394 21.08 10.51 -5.62
CA LYS A 394 22.35 11.28 -5.55
C LYS A 394 23.43 10.52 -4.77
N ARG A 395 23.55 9.21 -5.03
CA ARG A 395 24.75 8.42 -4.75
C ARG A 395 25.79 8.87 -5.77
N ASN A 396 26.60 9.85 -5.37
CA ASN A 396 27.81 10.29 -6.06
C ASN A 396 28.83 9.14 -6.18
N THR A 397 28.55 8.18 -7.07
CA THR A 397 29.56 7.26 -7.57
C THR A 397 30.41 8.00 -8.59
N VAL A 398 31.52 8.57 -8.12
CA VAL A 398 32.55 9.15 -8.98
C VAL A 398 33.13 8.04 -9.85
N ARG A 399 32.55 7.87 -11.05
CA ARG A 399 33.15 7.11 -12.15
C ARG A 399 33.47 8.08 -13.28
N THR A 400 34.72 8.48 -13.33
CA THR A 400 35.29 9.32 -14.38
C THR A 400 35.32 8.58 -15.72
N THR A 401 34.27 8.77 -16.52
CA THR A 401 34.33 8.55 -17.97
C THR A 401 33.75 9.77 -18.68
N SER A 402 34.65 10.60 -19.21
CA SER A 402 34.34 11.79 -20.01
C SER A 402 33.46 11.43 -21.20
N ASN A 403 32.23 11.97 -21.23
CA ASN A 403 31.46 12.14 -22.46
C ASN A 403 30.61 13.40 -22.36
N ASN A 404 31.04 14.47 -23.06
CA ASN A 404 30.32 15.74 -23.14
C ASN A 404 29.01 15.57 -23.92
N ARG A 405 27.93 15.24 -23.21
CA ARG A 405 26.57 15.55 -23.64
C ARG A 405 25.98 16.52 -22.62
N LYS A 406 25.83 17.78 -23.05
CA LYS A 406 25.23 18.85 -22.27
C LYS A 406 23.76 18.53 -22.06
N ARG A 407 23.44 17.81 -20.97
CA ARG A 407 22.07 17.57 -20.53
C ARG A 407 21.49 18.95 -20.23
N LYS A 408 20.36 19.28 -20.88
CA LYS A 408 19.64 20.52 -20.59
C LYS A 408 19.03 20.31 -19.21
N GLU A 409 19.64 20.87 -18.18
CA GLU A 409 19.04 20.94 -16.86
C GLU A 409 17.76 21.77 -17.03
N GLU A 410 16.63 21.16 -16.71
CA GLU A 410 15.35 21.86 -16.69
C GLU A 410 15.37 22.76 -15.46
N GLU A 411 15.34 24.07 -15.70
CA GLU A 411 15.43 25.07 -14.65
C GLU A 411 14.17 24.96 -13.79
N ILE A 412 14.34 24.56 -12.52
CA ILE A 412 13.23 24.39 -11.59
C ILE A 412 12.71 25.78 -11.25
N VAL A 413 11.61 26.19 -11.89
CA VAL A 413 10.92 27.45 -11.61
C VAL A 413 9.91 27.23 -10.49
N SER A 414 9.87 28.13 -9.52
CA SER A 414 8.85 28.09 -8.47
C SER A 414 7.46 28.43 -9.02
N PRO A 415 6.39 27.69 -8.67
CA PRO A 415 5.03 28.07 -9.03
C PRO A 415 4.53 29.32 -8.29
N PHE A 416 5.25 29.78 -7.26
CA PHE A 416 4.89 30.96 -6.45
C PHE A 416 6.06 31.93 -6.38
N SER A 417 5.79 33.21 -6.65
CA SER A 417 6.83 34.25 -6.76
C SER A 417 7.46 34.65 -5.42
N ASP A 418 6.80 34.33 -4.30
CA ASP A 418 7.23 34.55 -2.92
C ASP A 418 7.87 33.31 -2.26
N VAL A 419 7.92 32.17 -2.95
CA VAL A 419 8.58 30.94 -2.48
C VAL A 419 9.83 30.67 -3.33
N ALA A 420 11.01 30.93 -2.77
CA ALA A 420 12.27 30.63 -3.43
C ALA A 420 12.55 29.11 -3.50
N VAL A 421 13.29 28.68 -4.51
CA VAL A 421 13.59 27.25 -4.78
C VAL A 421 14.49 26.63 -3.70
N ASP A 422 15.23 27.44 -2.95
CA ASP A 422 16.05 27.05 -1.80
C ASP A 422 15.29 27.12 -0.46
N ASN A 423 14.01 27.51 -0.45
CA ASN A 423 13.16 27.48 0.74
C ASN A 423 13.02 26.01 1.24
N PRO A 424 13.18 25.75 2.56
CA PRO A 424 13.14 24.39 3.11
C PRO A 424 11.79 23.67 2.94
N TYR A 425 10.72 24.39 2.61
CA TYR A 425 9.38 23.87 2.35
C TYR A 425 9.02 23.83 0.85
N PHE A 426 9.90 24.31 -0.04
CA PHE A 426 9.64 24.45 -1.47
C PHE A 426 9.07 23.16 -2.10
N GLU A 427 9.74 22.03 -1.88
CA GLU A 427 9.35 20.75 -2.48
C GLU A 427 7.99 20.26 -1.92
N ASP A 428 7.73 20.40 -0.62
CA ASP A 428 6.43 19.99 -0.06
C ASP A 428 5.28 20.91 -0.53
N ILE A 429 5.54 22.21 -0.75
CA ILE A 429 4.58 23.19 -1.28
C ILE A 429 4.28 22.91 -2.76
N LYS A 430 5.31 22.65 -3.56
CA LYS A 430 5.18 22.24 -4.97
C LYS A 430 4.36 20.95 -5.09
N ASN A 431 4.71 19.92 -4.31
CA ASN A 431 3.94 18.67 -4.27
C ASN A 431 2.50 18.90 -3.78
N ALA A 432 2.24 19.83 -2.85
CA ALA A 432 0.87 20.17 -2.43
C ALA A 432 0.03 20.73 -3.59
N LEU A 433 0.62 21.56 -4.44
CA LEU A 433 -0.03 22.16 -5.60
C LEU A 433 -0.28 21.11 -6.70
N GLU A 434 0.75 20.35 -7.08
CA GLU A 434 0.66 19.30 -8.11
C GLU A 434 -0.41 18.24 -7.74
N ARG A 435 -0.53 17.94 -6.44
CA ARG A 435 -1.52 17.00 -5.88
C ARG A 435 -2.85 17.66 -5.51
N LYS A 436 -3.06 18.95 -5.79
CA LYS A 436 -4.31 19.71 -5.51
C LYS A 436 -4.75 19.73 -4.03
N ILE A 437 -3.81 19.54 -3.10
CA ILE A 437 -4.03 19.78 -1.66
C ILE A 437 -4.33 21.26 -1.42
N ILE A 438 -3.56 22.12 -2.08
CA ILE A 438 -3.79 23.57 -2.16
C ILE A 438 -4.33 23.94 -3.55
N PRO A 439 -5.18 24.97 -3.66
CA PRO A 439 -5.62 25.49 -4.95
C PRO A 439 -4.48 26.22 -5.67
N GLU A 440 -4.63 26.39 -6.98
CA GLU A 440 -3.81 27.34 -7.75
C GLU A 440 -4.01 28.77 -7.22
N SER A 441 -2.91 29.53 -7.15
CA SER A 441 -2.96 30.93 -6.73
C SER A 441 -3.44 31.84 -7.87
N THR A 442 -4.33 32.77 -7.56
CA THR A 442 -4.88 33.76 -8.50
C THR A 442 -3.98 34.97 -8.70
N ASP A 443 -3.08 35.26 -7.76
CA ASP A 443 -2.14 36.39 -7.79
C ASP A 443 -0.68 35.97 -7.98
N GLY A 444 -0.39 34.66 -7.96
CA GLY A 444 0.97 34.11 -8.08
C GLY A 444 1.78 34.12 -6.78
N LEU A 445 1.11 34.32 -5.64
CA LEU A 445 1.67 34.30 -4.29
C LEU A 445 1.11 33.12 -3.47
N PHE A 446 1.89 32.61 -2.52
CA PHE A 446 1.52 31.52 -1.62
C PHE A 446 1.28 31.97 -0.17
N TYR A 447 1.93 33.08 0.24
CA TYR A 447 1.93 33.63 1.60
C TYR A 447 2.53 32.66 2.64
N PRO A 448 3.81 32.21 2.47
CA PRO A 448 4.40 31.13 3.26
C PRO A 448 4.48 31.39 4.76
N GLU A 449 4.69 32.65 5.17
CA GLU A 449 4.87 33.06 6.57
C GLU A 449 3.56 33.43 7.28
N GLU A 450 2.41 33.41 6.58
CA GLU A 450 1.14 33.74 7.22
C GLU A 450 0.63 32.62 8.14
N GLY A 451 0.05 32.99 9.27
CA GLY A 451 -0.51 32.03 10.23
C GLY A 451 -1.90 31.53 9.82
N VAL A 452 -2.06 30.20 9.80
CA VAL A 452 -3.26 29.49 9.31
C VAL A 452 -4.39 29.48 10.35
N THR A 453 -5.63 29.75 9.95
CA THR A 453 -6.83 29.61 10.80
C THR A 453 -7.34 28.17 10.88
N LEU A 454 -8.10 27.85 11.92
CA LEU A 454 -8.71 26.53 12.06
C LEU A 454 -9.63 26.19 10.87
N SER A 455 -10.44 27.13 10.37
CA SER A 455 -11.29 26.87 9.20
C SER A 455 -10.48 26.55 7.94
N GLU A 456 -9.40 27.27 7.66
CA GLU A 456 -8.54 26.99 6.49
C GLU A 456 -7.85 25.62 6.61
N ALA A 457 -7.36 25.29 7.80
CA ALA A 457 -6.75 23.99 8.07
C ALA A 457 -7.74 22.84 7.81
N LEU A 458 -8.98 22.96 8.28
CA LEU A 458 -10.01 21.94 8.06
C LEU A 458 -10.43 21.82 6.58
N VAL A 459 -10.48 22.93 5.85
CA VAL A 459 -10.70 22.94 4.39
C VAL A 459 -9.59 22.15 3.67
N ILE A 460 -8.33 22.42 4.01
CA ILE A 460 -7.18 21.72 3.41
C ILE A 460 -7.22 20.22 3.73
N LEU A 461 -7.43 19.86 5.01
CA LEU A 461 -7.44 18.46 5.45
C LEU A 461 -8.59 17.67 4.81
N VAL A 462 -9.83 18.19 4.80
CA VAL A 462 -10.96 17.46 4.22
C VAL A 462 -10.87 17.39 2.69
N ARG A 463 -10.42 18.46 2.00
CA ARG A 463 -10.13 18.42 0.56
C ARG A 463 -9.05 17.39 0.22
N SER A 464 -8.02 17.27 1.04
CA SER A 464 -6.95 16.28 0.85
C SER A 464 -7.45 14.82 0.94
N LEU A 465 -8.63 14.60 1.53
CA LEU A 465 -9.33 13.32 1.59
C LEU A 465 -10.41 13.19 0.50
N GLY A 466 -10.79 14.27 -0.20
CA GLY A 466 -11.90 14.29 -1.18
C GLY A 466 -13.29 14.01 -0.59
N LEU A 467 -13.49 14.30 0.70
CA LEU A 467 -14.71 13.93 1.44
C LEU A 467 -15.73 15.07 1.55
N GLU A 468 -15.51 16.22 0.91
CA GLU A 468 -16.41 17.38 0.95
C GLU A 468 -17.85 17.08 0.48
N SER A 469 -18.02 16.08 -0.39
CA SER A 469 -19.32 15.60 -0.88
C SER A 469 -20.19 14.92 0.20
N LEU A 470 -19.61 14.60 1.36
CA LEU A 470 -20.35 14.08 2.53
C LEU A 470 -21.16 15.15 3.27
N ALA A 471 -21.03 16.42 2.89
CA ALA A 471 -21.82 17.53 3.41
C ALA A 471 -23.18 17.69 2.68
N PRO A 472 -24.26 18.09 3.37
CA PRO A 472 -25.52 18.46 2.73
C PRO A 472 -25.36 19.62 1.73
N ASN A 473 -25.96 19.47 0.54
CA ASN A 473 -26.03 20.46 -0.52
C ASN A 473 -27.48 20.99 -0.62
N PRO A 474 -27.73 22.32 -0.73
CA PRO A 474 -26.74 23.39 -0.90
C PRO A 474 -26.10 23.90 0.39
N ASN A 475 -26.75 23.73 1.53
CA ASN A 475 -26.33 24.35 2.79
C ASN A 475 -26.02 23.31 3.86
N ALA A 476 -24.74 23.11 4.16
CA ALA A 476 -24.32 22.43 5.37
C ALA A 476 -24.62 23.32 6.60
N VAL A 477 -25.08 22.71 7.69
CA VAL A 477 -25.24 23.37 9.00
C VAL A 477 -24.48 22.56 10.02
N THR A 478 -23.55 23.18 10.73
CA THR A 478 -22.69 22.51 11.71
C THR A 478 -23.35 22.44 13.08
N ALA A 479 -22.84 21.58 13.97
CA ALA A 479 -23.32 21.47 15.34
C ALA A 479 -22.77 22.57 16.29
N PHE A 480 -21.94 23.47 15.79
CA PHE A 480 -21.22 24.46 16.59
C PHE A 480 -22.06 25.72 16.83
N LYS A 481 -21.95 26.31 18.04
CA LYS A 481 -22.70 27.52 18.41
C LYS A 481 -22.30 28.76 17.60
N ASP A 482 -21.08 28.77 17.09
CA ASP A 482 -20.51 29.78 16.21
C ASP A 482 -20.52 29.38 14.73
N ASN A 483 -21.49 28.54 14.32
CA ASN A 483 -21.72 28.15 12.91
C ASN A 483 -21.66 29.35 11.94
N ASP A 484 -22.21 30.49 12.35
CA ASP A 484 -22.35 31.68 11.51
C ASP A 484 -21.05 32.51 11.43
N LEU A 485 -20.05 32.20 12.25
CA LEU A 485 -18.68 32.72 12.12
C LEU A 485 -17.79 31.87 11.21
N ILE A 486 -18.27 30.70 10.77
CA ILE A 486 -17.58 29.84 9.81
C ILE A 486 -17.79 30.43 8.40
N PRO A 487 -16.70 30.71 7.64
CA PRO A 487 -16.80 31.12 6.24
C PRO A 487 -17.68 30.17 5.43
N GLU A 488 -18.45 30.70 4.48
CA GLU A 488 -19.45 29.93 3.73
C GLU A 488 -18.80 28.77 2.96
N GLU A 489 -17.68 29.07 2.29
CA GLU A 489 -16.82 28.13 1.58
C GLU A 489 -16.18 27.07 2.49
N ALA A 490 -16.04 27.34 3.79
CA ALA A 490 -15.48 26.40 4.75
C ALA A 490 -16.55 25.51 5.42
N ARG A 491 -17.82 25.91 5.40
CA ARG A 491 -18.90 25.30 6.21
C ARG A 491 -19.11 23.81 5.91
N SER A 492 -19.07 23.41 4.64
CA SER A 492 -19.16 22.00 4.22
C SER A 492 -17.96 21.18 4.71
N PHE A 493 -16.75 21.71 4.60
CA PHE A 493 -15.54 21.03 5.08
C PHE A 493 -15.54 20.88 6.61
N VAL A 494 -15.97 21.91 7.35
CA VAL A 494 -16.12 21.85 8.81
C VAL A 494 -17.19 20.84 9.24
N TYR A 495 -18.33 20.78 8.53
CA TYR A 495 -19.36 19.77 8.78
C TYR A 495 -18.79 18.35 8.64
N VAL A 496 -18.04 18.08 7.56
CA VAL A 496 -17.41 16.78 7.33
C VAL A 496 -16.34 16.50 8.38
N ALA A 497 -15.45 17.45 8.66
CA ALA A 497 -14.40 17.31 9.66
C ALA A 497 -14.95 16.94 11.05
N HIS A 498 -16.09 17.52 11.44
CA HIS A 498 -16.80 17.12 12.66
C HIS A 498 -17.38 15.70 12.55
N ARG A 499 -18.06 15.37 11.43
CA ARG A 499 -18.64 14.05 11.16
C ARG A 499 -17.61 12.92 11.20
N ILE A 500 -16.38 13.16 10.73
CA ILE A 500 -15.28 12.19 10.72
C ILE A 500 -14.32 12.30 11.92
N GLY A 501 -14.61 13.16 12.90
CA GLY A 501 -13.85 13.24 14.16
C GLY A 501 -12.50 13.97 14.10
N LEU A 502 -12.21 14.74 13.04
CA LEU A 502 -11.01 15.57 12.97
C LEU A 502 -11.07 16.77 13.93
N VAL A 503 -12.28 17.28 14.21
CA VAL A 503 -12.52 18.42 15.09
C VAL A 503 -13.75 18.22 15.96
N HIS A 504 -13.66 18.70 17.19
CA HIS A 504 -14.76 18.82 18.14
C HIS A 504 -14.82 20.26 18.65
N GLY A 505 -15.96 20.67 19.19
CA GLY A 505 -16.08 21.96 19.87
C GLY A 505 -15.36 21.91 21.22
N ASP A 506 -15.08 23.09 21.78
CA ASP A 506 -14.70 23.18 23.19
C ASP A 506 -15.85 22.80 24.13
N ASP A 507 -15.59 22.79 25.44
CA ASP A 507 -16.61 22.50 26.48
C ASP A 507 -17.85 23.43 26.39
N GLY A 508 -17.70 24.60 25.77
CA GLY A 508 -18.77 25.54 25.49
C GLY A 508 -19.57 25.21 24.22
N GLY A 509 -19.11 24.31 23.36
CA GLY A 509 -19.70 23.98 22.06
C GLY A 509 -19.29 24.95 20.93
N TYR A 510 -18.17 25.66 21.08
CA TYR A 510 -17.63 26.57 20.08
C TYR A 510 -16.48 25.95 19.30
N LEU A 511 -16.38 26.26 18.01
CA LEU A 511 -15.28 25.85 17.13
C LEU A 511 -14.12 26.85 17.13
N LYS A 512 -14.42 28.15 17.15
CA LYS A 512 -13.49 29.26 16.94
C LYS A 512 -12.80 29.19 15.55
N PRO A 513 -13.58 29.21 14.44
CA PRO A 513 -13.06 28.95 13.09
C PRO A 513 -11.91 29.89 12.68
N ASN A 514 -12.04 31.18 13.00
CA ASN A 514 -11.09 32.23 12.60
C ASN A 514 -9.87 32.36 13.54
N GLU A 515 -9.72 31.47 14.53
CA GLU A 515 -8.57 31.47 15.43
C GLU A 515 -7.34 30.88 14.72
N LYS A 516 -6.19 31.54 14.84
CA LYS A 516 -4.92 31.04 14.29
C LYS A 516 -4.41 29.85 15.08
N LEU A 517 -3.94 28.81 14.38
CA LEU A 517 -3.44 27.60 14.99
C LEU A 517 -2.03 27.79 15.57
N THR A 518 -1.85 27.42 16.83
CA THR A 518 -0.53 27.22 17.42
C THR A 518 0.07 25.89 16.94
N LYS A 519 1.39 25.75 16.98
CA LYS A 519 2.10 24.53 16.56
C LYS A 519 1.66 23.29 17.36
N GLY A 520 1.35 23.43 18.64
CA GLY A 520 0.76 22.37 19.47
C GLY A 520 -0.65 21.97 19.03
N ARG A 521 -1.53 22.95 18.75
CA ARG A 521 -2.88 22.68 18.21
C ARG A 521 -2.83 22.00 16.84
N THR A 522 -1.89 22.40 15.99
CA THR A 522 -1.65 21.73 14.72
C THR A 522 -1.17 20.29 14.91
N ALA A 523 -0.25 20.03 15.83
CA ALA A 523 0.24 18.68 16.07
C ALA A 523 -0.90 17.71 16.40
N ALA A 524 -1.77 18.09 17.35
CA ALA A 524 -2.95 17.30 17.70
C ALA A 524 -3.95 17.14 16.53
N LEU A 525 -4.10 18.15 15.66
CA LEU A 525 -4.98 18.08 14.49
C LEU A 525 -4.42 17.15 13.40
N ILE A 526 -3.14 17.25 13.08
CA ILE A 526 -2.46 16.35 12.11
C ILE A 526 -2.43 14.91 12.64
N LYS A 527 -2.25 14.72 13.94
CA LYS A 527 -2.33 13.39 14.57
C LYS A 527 -3.72 12.75 14.40
N ARG A 528 -4.82 13.48 14.68
CA ARG A 528 -6.19 12.99 14.40
C ARG A 528 -6.44 12.70 12.91
N TYR A 529 -5.84 13.49 12.03
CA TYR A 529 -5.91 13.28 10.59
C TYR A 529 -5.20 11.99 10.13
N ILE A 530 -4.04 11.68 10.71
CA ILE A 530 -3.34 10.40 10.48
C ILE A 530 -4.14 9.24 11.06
N ASP A 531 -4.66 9.36 12.29
CA ASP A 531 -5.48 8.32 12.93
C ASP A 531 -6.75 8.02 12.12
N TYR A 532 -7.38 9.05 11.51
CA TYR A 532 -8.48 8.84 10.58
C TYR A 532 -8.08 7.98 9.38
N MET A 533 -6.91 8.23 8.78
CA MET A 533 -6.37 7.44 7.67
C MET A 533 -5.93 6.02 8.06
N ARG A 534 -5.46 5.82 9.30
CA ARG A 534 -5.09 4.51 9.89
C ARG A 534 -6.29 3.63 10.16
N SER A 535 -7.26 4.14 10.93
CA SER A 535 -8.32 3.33 11.55
C SER A 535 -9.72 3.91 11.42
N GLY A 536 -9.85 5.25 11.31
CA GLY A 536 -11.16 5.91 11.17
C GLY A 536 -11.90 5.47 9.90
N ILE A 537 -11.26 5.57 8.73
CA ILE A 537 -11.81 5.12 7.45
C ILE A 537 -12.02 3.60 7.40
N ARG A 538 -11.11 2.81 8.00
CA ARG A 538 -11.22 1.34 8.07
C ARG A 538 -12.56 0.88 8.63
N LYS A 539 -13.08 1.60 9.62
CA LYS A 539 -14.37 1.30 10.27
C LYS A 539 -15.50 1.20 9.25
N ASP A 540 -15.54 2.11 8.29
CA ASP A 540 -16.57 2.16 7.25
C ASP A 540 -16.48 0.95 6.31
N TYR A 541 -15.26 0.53 5.96
CA TYR A 541 -14.99 -0.56 5.00
C TYR A 541 -15.00 -1.96 5.61
N ARG A 542 -14.70 -2.12 6.90
CA ARG A 542 -14.70 -3.43 7.59
C ARG A 542 -16.00 -3.67 8.36
N GLU A 543 -16.43 -2.73 9.21
CA GLU A 543 -17.61 -2.98 10.06
C GLU A 543 -18.92 -2.92 9.28
N ARG A 544 -19.10 -2.00 8.32
CA ARG A 544 -20.34 -1.95 7.51
C ARG A 544 -20.44 -3.12 6.50
N ILE A 545 -19.32 -3.74 6.13
CA ILE A 545 -19.33 -4.81 5.11
C ILE A 545 -19.33 -6.21 5.74
N LEU A 546 -18.74 -6.39 6.93
CA LEU A 546 -18.76 -7.70 7.62
C LEU A 546 -19.92 -7.87 8.63
N LEU A 547 -20.49 -6.79 9.18
CA LEU A 547 -21.49 -6.89 10.28
C LEU A 547 -22.96 -6.71 9.84
N PHE A 548 -23.30 -7.11 8.61
CA PHE A 548 -24.67 -7.04 8.06
C PHE A 548 -25.17 -8.42 7.58
#